data_AF-A0A7V3D676-F1
#
_entry.id   AF-A0A7V3D676-F1
#
_cell.length_a   1.000
_cell.length_b   1.000
_cell.length_c   1.000
_cell.angle_alpha   90.00
_cell.angle_beta   90.00
_cell.angle_gamma   90.00
#
_symmetry.space_group_name_H-M   'P 1'
#
loop_
_entity.id
_entity.type
_entity.pdbx_description
1 polymer ?
#
loop_
_entity_poly.entity_id
_entity_poly.type
_entity_poly.pdbx_seq_one_letter_code
_entity_poly.pdbx_strand_id
1 'polypeptide(L)'
;KVYKEALPILGVDGTLATVVSKDSPARGKVFAKTGTLTWSDRLNGRNLLRSKALAGVMESPRGELLFAFFVNDVPLPPSVTSTREGKALGRLCELFFAKE
;
A
#
# COMPACT_ATOMS: atom_id res chain seq x y z
N LYS A 1 -10.64 9.74 16.20
CA LYS A 1 -10.66 8.33 16.64
C LYS A 1 -11.43 7.45 15.65
N VAL A 2 -12.75 7.59 15.54
CA VAL A 2 -13.59 6.77 14.62
C VAL A 2 -13.07 6.69 13.17
N TYR A 3 -12.63 7.82 12.58
CA TYR A 3 -12.09 7.80 11.21
C TYR A 3 -10.84 6.91 11.06
N LYS A 4 -9.88 7.01 11.99
CA LYS A 4 -8.63 6.24 11.97
C LYS A 4 -8.89 4.75 12.17
N GLU A 5 -9.80 4.43 13.08
CA GLU A 5 -10.21 3.05 13.40
C GLU A 5 -10.95 2.37 12.24
N ALA A 6 -11.55 3.14 11.33
CA ALA A 6 -12.19 2.63 10.12
C ALA A 6 -11.20 2.32 8.97
N LEU A 7 -9.93 2.69 9.11
CA LEU A 7 -8.91 2.43 8.08
C LEU A 7 -8.35 1.01 8.22
N PRO A 8 -8.10 0.31 7.10
CA PRO A 8 -7.36 -0.94 7.12
C PRO A 8 -5.99 -0.81 7.80
N ILE A 9 -5.61 -1.86 8.53
CA ILE A 9 -4.38 -1.93 9.31
C ILE A 9 -3.35 -2.79 8.57
N LEU A 10 -2.17 -2.22 8.34
CA LEU A 10 -1.09 -2.87 7.57
C LEU A 10 -0.68 -4.22 8.17
N GLY A 11 -0.75 -5.27 7.34
CA GLY A 11 -0.42 -6.64 7.71
C GLY A 11 -1.42 -7.31 8.66
N VAL A 12 -2.56 -6.68 8.97
CA VAL A 12 -3.58 -7.18 9.89
C VAL A 12 -4.88 -7.50 9.14
N ASP A 13 -5.47 -6.52 8.44
CA ASP A 13 -6.81 -6.68 7.88
C ASP A 13 -7.03 -5.97 6.52
N GLY A 14 -8.26 -6.10 6.04
CA GLY A 14 -8.73 -5.49 4.80
C GLY A 14 -7.83 -5.80 3.61
N THR A 15 -7.64 -4.80 2.75
CA THR A 15 -6.76 -4.92 1.58
C THR A 15 -5.27 -4.88 1.90
N LEU A 16 -4.89 -4.70 3.17
CA LEU A 16 -3.49 -4.61 3.60
C LEU A 16 -2.99 -5.85 4.35
N ALA A 17 -3.86 -6.81 4.64
CA ALA A 17 -3.57 -7.99 5.46
C ALA A 17 -2.32 -8.79 5.03
N THR A 18 -2.05 -8.84 3.73
CA THR A 18 -0.96 -9.65 3.13
C THR A 18 0.10 -8.82 2.41
N VAL A 19 0.11 -7.51 2.63
CA VAL A 19 1.01 -6.57 1.93
C VAL A 19 2.44 -6.62 2.46
N VAL A 20 2.62 -6.96 3.73
CA VAL A 20 3.93 -7.12 4.40
C VAL A 20 4.03 -8.50 5.05
N SER A 21 5.25 -8.92 5.43
CA SER A 21 5.46 -10.17 6.17
C SER A 21 4.88 -10.10 7.59
N LYS A 22 4.70 -11.25 8.23
CA LYS A 22 4.26 -11.33 9.64
C LYS A 22 5.25 -10.67 10.60
N ASP A 23 6.54 -10.68 10.25
CA ASP A 23 7.64 -10.14 11.05
C ASP A 23 7.96 -8.67 10.71
N SER A 24 7.13 -8.03 9.89
CA SER A 24 7.33 -6.64 9.49
C SER A 24 7.24 -5.70 10.71
N PRO A 25 8.23 -4.82 10.93
CA PRO A 25 8.21 -3.90 12.06
C PRO A 25 7.07 -2.88 11.97
N ALA A 26 6.59 -2.58 10.76
CA ALA A 26 5.47 -1.67 10.52
C ALA A 26 4.08 -2.35 10.65
N ARG A 27 4.03 -3.68 10.85
CA ARG A 27 2.77 -4.42 10.98
C ARG A 27 1.97 -3.90 12.17
N GLY A 28 0.70 -3.58 11.95
CA GLY A 28 -0.17 -3.07 13.00
C GLY A 28 0.07 -1.61 13.38
N LYS A 29 0.99 -0.91 12.71
CA LYS A 29 1.37 0.49 13.01
C LYS A 29 0.90 1.49 11.97
N VAL A 30 0.38 1.01 10.85
CA VAL A 30 -0.07 1.84 9.74
C VAL A 30 -1.56 1.62 9.50
N PHE A 31 -2.31 2.71 9.52
CA PHE A 31 -3.75 2.77 9.31
C PHE A 31 -3.97 3.56 8.02
N ALA A 32 -4.30 2.89 6.93
CA ALA A 32 -4.27 3.53 5.61
C ALA A 32 -5.27 2.95 4.63
N LYS A 33 -5.83 3.82 3.78
CA LYS A 33 -6.74 3.42 2.72
C LYS A 33 -5.98 3.13 1.44
N THR A 34 -6.35 2.03 0.80
CA THR A 34 -5.90 1.66 -0.54
C THR A 34 -6.73 2.32 -1.64
N GLY A 35 -6.06 2.73 -2.72
CA GLY A 35 -6.66 3.04 -4.02
C GLY A 35 -6.06 2.13 -5.09
N THR A 36 -6.87 1.59 -5.99
CA THR A 36 -6.39 0.75 -7.10
C THR A 36 -7.31 0.94 -8.31
N LEU A 37 -6.72 1.30 -9.45
CA LEU A 37 -7.40 1.42 -10.73
C LEU A 37 -6.54 0.77 -11.82
N THR A 38 -7.11 -0.19 -12.53
CA THR A 38 -6.47 -0.90 -13.65
C THR A 38 -7.33 -0.82 -14.90
N TRP A 39 -6.70 -0.63 -16.05
CA TRP A 39 -7.32 -0.69 -17.37
C TRP A 39 -6.75 -1.84 -18.19
N SER A 40 -7.57 -2.38 -19.09
CA SER A 40 -7.11 -3.33 -20.11
C SER A 40 -6.39 -2.55 -21.22
N ASP A 41 -5.10 -2.81 -21.39
CA ASP A 41 -4.26 -2.29 -22.46
C ASP A 41 -4.25 -3.31 -23.60
N ARG A 42 -5.34 -3.30 -24.38
CA ARG A 42 -5.61 -4.29 -25.43
C ARG A 42 -4.55 -4.27 -26.53
N LEU A 43 -4.01 -3.10 -26.85
CA LEU A 43 -2.97 -2.94 -27.89
C LEU A 43 -1.70 -3.72 -27.52
N ASN A 44 -1.34 -3.75 -26.24
CA ASN A 44 -0.14 -4.42 -25.75
C ASN A 44 -0.42 -5.78 -25.10
N GLY A 45 -1.66 -6.29 -25.19
CA GLY A 45 -2.04 -7.58 -24.60
C GLY A 45 -1.78 -7.68 -23.09
N ARG A 46 -1.91 -6.57 -22.36
CA ARG A 46 -1.55 -6.47 -20.93
C ARG A 46 -2.55 -5.62 -20.15
N ASN A 47 -2.33 -5.46 -18.84
CA ASN A 47 -3.06 -4.46 -18.05
C ASN A 47 -2.17 -3.25 -17.79
N LEU A 48 -2.78 -2.08 -17.68
CA LEU A 48 -2.13 -0.85 -17.22
C LEU A 48 -2.68 -0.49 -15.85
N LEU A 49 -1.82 -0.47 -14.83
CA LEU A 49 -2.15 0.03 -13.50
C LEU A 49 -2.13 1.56 -13.55
N ARG A 50 -3.30 2.14 -13.83
CA ARG A 50 -3.48 3.60 -13.90
C ARG A 50 -3.24 4.26 -12.56
N SER A 51 -3.62 3.59 -11.46
CA SER A 51 -3.30 4.09 -10.13
C SER A 51 -3.18 2.97 -9.10
N LYS A 52 -2.17 3.09 -8.25
CA LYS A 52 -2.04 2.43 -6.97
C LYS A 52 -1.72 3.48 -5.93
N ALA A 53 -2.52 3.55 -4.87
CA ALA A 53 -2.36 4.52 -3.82
C ALA A 53 -2.46 3.88 -2.44
N LEU A 54 -1.74 4.47 -1.50
CA LEU A 54 -1.83 4.17 -0.08
C LEU A 54 -1.67 5.48 0.70
N ALA A 55 -2.69 5.89 1.44
CA ALA A 55 -2.66 7.12 2.21
C ALA A 55 -3.28 6.91 3.59
N GLY A 56 -2.67 7.53 4.60
CA GLY A 56 -3.12 7.38 5.97
C GLY A 56 -2.08 7.85 6.98
N VAL A 57 -2.11 7.19 8.14
CA VAL A 57 -1.28 7.55 9.30
C VAL A 57 -0.43 6.37 9.74
N MET A 58 0.77 6.67 10.24
CA MET A 58 1.71 5.71 10.80
C MET A 58 2.08 6.12 12.22
N GLU A 59 1.91 5.20 13.17
CA GLU A 59 2.36 5.38 14.54
C GLU A 59 3.81 4.92 14.65
N SER A 60 4.76 5.87 14.57
CA SER A 60 6.20 5.60 14.69
C SER A 60 6.70 5.87 16.12
N PRO A 61 7.89 5.35 16.50
CA PRO A 61 8.52 5.64 17.79
C PRO A 61 8.71 7.14 18.09
N ARG A 62 8.96 7.99 17.07
CA ARG A 62 9.09 9.44 17.25
C ARG A 62 7.79 10.23 17.16
N GLY A 63 6.67 9.58 16.84
CA GLY A 63 5.36 10.22 16.77
C GLY A 63 4.51 9.75 15.59
N GLU A 64 3.37 10.42 15.40
CA GLU A 64 2.48 10.12 14.27
C GLU A 64 2.98 10.77 12.99
N LEU A 65 3.06 10.00 11.91
CA LEU A 65 3.40 10.46 10.57
C LEU A 65 2.19 10.37 9.66
N LEU A 66 1.92 11.44 8.92
CA LEU A 66 0.92 11.46 7.85
C LEU A 66 1.62 11.18 6.52
N PHE A 67 1.04 10.31 5.69
CA PHE A 67 1.64 9.99 4.40
C PHE A 67 0.60 9.74 3.31
N ALA A 68 1.03 9.94 2.07
CA ALA A 68 0.29 9.56 0.88
C ALA A 68 1.28 9.13 -0.21
N PHE A 69 1.17 7.89 -0.67
CA PHE A 69 1.96 7.33 -1.75
C PHE A 69 1.07 7.10 -2.97
N PHE A 70 1.56 7.50 -4.14
CA PHE A 70 0.90 7.33 -5.42
C PHE A 70 1.87 6.76 -6.45
N VAL A 71 1.45 5.70 -7.11
CA VAL A 71 2.16 5.08 -8.23
C VAL A 71 1.17 4.97 -9.38
N ASN A 72 1.46 5.62 -10.50
CA ASN A 72 0.55 5.69 -11.63
C ASN A 72 1.21 5.13 -12.90
N ASP A 73 0.37 4.72 -13.84
CA ASP A 73 0.76 4.33 -15.19
C ASP A 73 1.83 3.24 -15.28
N VAL A 74 1.70 2.23 -14.42
CA VAL A 74 2.62 1.09 -14.39
C VAL A 74 2.10 -0.03 -15.31
N PRO A 75 2.86 -0.42 -16.34
CA PRO A 75 2.54 -1.62 -17.09
C PRO A 75 2.59 -2.86 -16.21
N LEU A 76 1.56 -3.69 -16.30
CA LEU A 76 1.50 -4.99 -15.66
C LEU A 76 1.65 -6.06 -16.74
N PRO A 77 2.85 -6.67 -16.89
CA PRO A 77 3.06 -7.80 -17.79
C PRO A 77 2.06 -8.94 -17.52
N PRO A 78 1.87 -9.86 -18.48
CA PRO A 78 1.08 -11.07 -18.24
C PRO A 78 1.50 -11.75 -16.93
N SER A 79 0.53 -12.24 -16.16
CA SER A 79 0.67 -12.81 -14.80
C SER A 79 1.01 -11.85 -13.66
N VAL A 80 1.37 -10.59 -13.93
CA VAL A 80 1.61 -9.59 -12.88
C VAL A 80 0.31 -8.86 -12.53
N THR A 81 0.05 -8.69 -11.24
CA THR A 81 -1.12 -7.94 -10.73
C THR A 81 -0.68 -6.74 -9.90
N SER A 82 -1.63 -5.86 -9.58
CA SER A 82 -1.39 -4.67 -8.75
C SER A 82 -0.87 -4.97 -7.32
N THR A 83 -0.83 -6.24 -6.93
CA THR A 83 -0.21 -6.70 -5.67
C THR A 83 1.28 -6.42 -5.64
N ARG A 84 1.99 -6.43 -6.79
CA ARG A 84 3.42 -6.10 -6.85
C ARG A 84 3.68 -4.69 -6.31
N GLU A 85 2.95 -3.70 -6.83
CA GLU A 85 3.03 -2.31 -6.40
C GLU A 85 2.47 -2.13 -4.99
N GLY A 86 1.41 -2.88 -4.64
CA GLY A 86 0.91 -2.91 -3.27
C GLY A 86 1.99 -3.30 -2.25
N LYS A 87 2.76 -4.36 -2.54
CA LYS A 87 3.91 -4.79 -1.72
C LYS A 87 5.03 -3.76 -1.70
N ALA A 88 5.29 -3.07 -2.80
CA ALA A 88 6.26 -1.97 -2.83
C ALA A 88 5.84 -0.82 -1.89
N LEU A 89 4.56 -0.45 -1.88
CA LEU A 89 4.03 0.55 -0.94
C LEU A 89 4.12 0.07 0.51
N GLY A 90 3.86 -1.22 0.77
CA GLY A 90 4.11 -1.85 2.07
C GLY A 90 5.57 -1.74 2.51
N ARG A 91 6.51 -1.98 1.59
CA ARG A 91 7.94 -1.84 1.86
C ARG A 91 8.34 -0.39 2.18
N LEU A 92 7.72 0.61 1.53
CA LEU A 92 7.93 2.00 1.91
C LEU A 92 7.49 2.23 3.36
N CYS A 93 6.34 1.70 3.78
CA CYS A 93 5.92 1.80 5.18
C CYS A 93 6.96 1.21 6.15
N GLU A 94 7.56 0.06 5.84
CA GLU A 94 8.65 -0.51 6.65
C GLU A 94 9.86 0.43 6.75
N LEU A 95 10.26 1.02 5.63
CA LEU A 95 11.43 1.91 5.57
C LEU A 95 11.21 3.23 6.31
N PHE A 96 10.02 3.81 6.20
CA PHE A 96 9.69 5.03 6.94
C PHE A 96 9.54 4.75 8.44
N PHE A 97 8.90 3.62 8.81
CA PHE A 97 8.80 3.21 10.21
C PHE A 97 10.16 2.95 10.86
N ALA A 98 11.15 2.46 10.11
CA ALA A 98 12.49 2.21 10.65
C ALA A 98 13.35 3.46 10.79
N LYS A 99 13.01 4.56 10.10
CA LYS A 99 13.79 5.81 10.09
C LYS A 99 13.28 6.85 11.09
N GLU A 100 11.99 6.79 11.39
CA GLU A 100 11.28 7.62 12.37
C GLU A 100 11.02 6.83 13.67
#